data_AF-A0A522AGD9-F1
#
_entry.id   AF-A0A522AGD9-F1
#
_cell.length_a   1.000
_cell.length_b   1.000
_cell.length_c   1.000
_cell.angle_alpha   90.00
_cell.angle_beta   90.00
_cell.angle_gamma   90.00
#
_symmetry.space_group_name_H-M   'P 1'
#
loop_
_entity.id
_entity.type
_entity.pdbx_description
1 polymer ?
#
loop_
_entity_poly.entity_id
_entity_poly.type
_entity_poly.pdbx_seq_one_letter_code
_entity_poly.pdbx_strand_id
1 'polypeptide(L)'
;MDDIWTSLCNSGVIVADCTGRNANVFYEIGIAHTIGKKVILLTQLPSDVPSDVSHFRYIHYETTSVGLRKLATNLRKTLIEEGRGLWSPVKGD
;
A
#
# COMPACT_ATOMS: atom_id res chain seq x y z
N MET A 1 -2.88 4.48 19.52
CA MET A 1 -3.28 5.36 18.39
C MET A 1 -2.12 6.23 17.95
N ASP A 2 -1.41 6.85 18.90
CA ASP A 2 -0.28 7.75 18.61
C ASP A 2 0.84 7.12 17.77
N ASP A 3 1.16 5.84 17.99
CA ASP A 3 2.20 5.14 17.22
C ASP A 3 1.82 4.94 15.74
N ILE A 4 0.55 4.63 15.46
CA ILE A 4 0.04 4.42 14.09
C ILE A 4 0.01 5.76 13.36
N TRP A 5 -0.52 6.79 14.00
CA TRP A 5 -0.53 8.15 13.45
C TRP A 5 0.89 8.63 13.11
N THR A 6 1.82 8.48 14.06
CA THR A 6 3.22 8.85 13.87
C THR A 6 3.85 8.06 12.72
N SER A 7 3.56 6.77 12.62
CA SER A 7 4.03 5.90 11.52
C SER A 7 3.46 6.35 10.17
N LEU A 8 2.17 6.69 10.11
CA LEU A 8 1.52 7.21 8.91
C LEU A 8 2.18 8.52 8.48
N CYS A 9 2.36 9.47 9.40
CA CYS A 9 2.99 10.76 9.13
C CYS A 9 4.44 10.64 8.68
N ASN A 10 5.22 9.70 9.23
CA ASN A 10 6.64 9.54 8.92
C ASN A 10 6.89 8.62 7.71
N SER A 11 5.91 7.83 7.29
CA SER A 11 6.05 6.95 6.12
C SER A 11 6.14 7.73 4.81
N GLY A 12 7.02 7.27 3.90
CA GLY A 12 7.08 7.75 2.51
C GLY A 12 6.04 7.07 1.60
N VAL A 13 5.69 5.83 1.93
CA VAL A 13 4.66 5.03 1.26
C VAL A 13 4.05 4.06 2.28
N ILE A 14 2.77 3.78 2.12
CA ILE A 14 2.02 2.83 2.95
C ILE A 14 1.64 1.64 2.08
N VAL A 15 1.80 0.43 2.59
CA VAL A 15 1.28 -0.78 1.95
C VAL A 15 0.19 -1.32 2.85
N ALA A 16 -1.02 -1.46 2.33
CA ALA A 16 -2.18 -1.90 3.09
C ALA A 16 -2.77 -3.17 2.46
N ASP A 17 -2.93 -4.22 3.26
CA ASP A 17 -3.56 -5.47 2.82
C ASP A 17 -5.05 -5.47 3.19
N CYS A 18 -5.90 -5.39 2.16
CA CYS A 18 -7.35 -5.37 2.31
C CYS A 18 -7.96 -6.77 2.50
N THR A 19 -7.16 -7.84 2.39
CA THR A 19 -7.63 -9.22 2.47
C THR A 19 -8.44 -9.47 3.75
N GLY A 20 -9.61 -10.09 3.61
CA GLY A 20 -10.48 -10.39 4.75
C GLY A 20 -11.23 -9.19 5.33
N ARG A 21 -11.16 -8.02 4.66
CA ARG A 21 -12.02 -6.85 4.92
C ARG A 21 -11.96 -6.27 6.34
N ASN A 22 -10.77 -6.16 6.92
CA ASN A 22 -10.63 -5.59 8.26
C ASN A 22 -10.99 -4.09 8.29
N ALA A 23 -12.00 -3.73 9.09
CA ALA A 23 -12.47 -2.34 9.23
C ALA A 23 -11.38 -1.35 9.70
N ASN A 24 -10.45 -1.79 10.55
CA ASN A 24 -9.36 -0.95 11.03
C ASN A 24 -8.40 -0.57 9.89
N VAL A 25 -8.12 -1.51 8.98
CA VAL A 25 -7.27 -1.24 7.81
C VAL A 25 -7.92 -0.19 6.91
N PHE A 26 -9.23 -0.27 6.66
CA PHE A 26 -9.92 0.75 5.86
C PHE A 26 -9.97 2.11 6.53
N TYR A 27 -10.10 2.14 7.86
CA TYR A 27 -10.04 3.39 8.62
C TYR A 27 -8.67 4.06 8.46
N GLU A 28 -7.58 3.29 8.59
CA GLU A 28 -6.21 3.79 8.40
C GLU A 28 -5.93 4.22 6.97
N ILE A 29 -6.44 3.49 5.97
CA ILE A 29 -6.38 3.88 4.54
C ILE A 29 -7.09 5.23 4.35
N GLY A 30 -8.28 5.41 4.92
CA GLY A 30 -9.04 6.65 4.84
C GLY A 30 -8.27 7.83 5.44
N ILE A 31 -7.65 7.64 6.60
CA ILE A 31 -6.78 8.65 7.22
C ILE A 31 -5.58 8.95 6.32
N ALA A 32 -4.87 7.92 5.85
CA ALA A 32 -3.71 8.07 4.98
C ALA A 32 -4.03 8.87 3.71
N HIS A 33 -5.15 8.58 3.05
CA HIS A 33 -5.63 9.35 1.90
C HIS A 33 -5.95 10.80 2.27
N THR A 34 -6.58 11.03 3.42
CA THR A 34 -6.92 12.38 3.91
C THR A 34 -5.67 13.24 4.09
N ILE A 35 -4.57 12.67 4.58
CA ILE A 35 -3.28 13.37 4.76
C ILE A 35 -2.39 13.31 3.51
N GLY A 36 -2.91 12.88 2.35
CA GLY A 36 -2.21 12.88 1.07
C GLY A 36 -1.08 11.85 0.96
N LYS A 37 -1.09 10.80 1.79
CA LYS A 37 -0.09 9.73 1.72
C LYS A 37 -0.37 8.81 0.54
N LYS A 38 0.72 8.30 -0.05
CA LYS A 38 0.67 7.28 -1.08
C LYS A 38 0.41 5.92 -0.44
N VAL A 39 -0.68 5.28 -0.87
CA VAL A 39 -1.09 3.97 -0.36
C VAL A 39 -1.10 2.96 -1.52
N ILE A 40 -0.37 1.87 -1.35
CA ILE A 40 -0.39 0.71 -2.24
C ILE A 40 -1.30 -0.33 -1.61
N LEU A 41 -2.39 -0.65 -2.30
CA LEU A 41 -3.37 -1.63 -1.81
C LEU A 41 -2.99 -3.04 -2.29
N LEU A 42 -3.08 -4.02 -1.41
CA LEU A 42 -2.95 -5.45 -1.70
C LEU A 42 -4.29 -6.15 -1.43
N THR A 43 -4.60 -7.20 -2.19
CA THR A 43 -5.75 -8.06 -1.88
C THR A 43 -5.60 -9.47 -2.45
N GLN A 44 -6.08 -10.48 -1.73
CA GLN A 44 -6.24 -11.83 -2.28
C GLN A 44 -7.53 -12.00 -3.08
N LEU A 45 -8.56 -11.17 -2.87
CA LEU A 45 -9.81 -11.25 -3.61
C LEU A 45 -10.33 -9.84 -3.97
N PRO A 46 -10.79 -9.60 -5.21
CA PRO A 46 -11.36 -8.30 -5.58
C PRO A 46 -12.56 -7.89 -4.69
N SER A 47 -13.32 -8.87 -4.19
CA SER A 47 -14.44 -8.65 -3.26
C SER A 47 -14.05 -8.09 -1.90
N ASP A 48 -12.76 -8.15 -1.55
CA ASP A 48 -12.26 -7.62 -0.29
C ASP A 48 -12.05 -6.11 -0.35
N VAL A 49 -12.04 -5.51 -1.54
CA VAL A 49 -11.94 -4.05 -1.70
C VAL A 49 -13.34 -3.47 -1.89
N PRO A 50 -13.85 -2.65 -0.94
CA PRO A 50 -15.12 -1.96 -1.12
C PRO A 50 -15.16 -1.13 -2.40
N SER A 51 -16.34 -1.01 -3.01
CA SER A 51 -16.52 -0.25 -4.26
C SER A 51 -16.01 1.19 -4.14
N ASP A 52 -16.15 1.81 -2.97
CA ASP A 52 -15.73 3.19 -2.69
C ASP A 52 -14.20 3.39 -2.77
N VAL A 53 -13.43 2.31 -2.58
CA VAL A 53 -11.96 2.28 -2.71
C VAL A 53 -11.48 1.52 -3.95
N SER A 54 -12.38 0.94 -4.73
CA SER A 54 -12.05 0.18 -5.95
C SER A 54 -11.46 1.02 -7.09
N HIS A 55 -11.68 2.34 -7.05
CA HIS A 55 -11.03 3.29 -7.97
C HIS A 55 -9.51 3.39 -7.75
N PHE A 56 -9.02 3.02 -6.57
CA PHE A 56 -7.59 2.95 -6.30
C PHE A 56 -7.02 1.64 -6.85
N ARG A 57 -5.83 1.73 -7.47
CA ARG A 57 -5.15 0.54 -8.00
C ARG A 57 -4.74 -0.36 -6.84
N TYR A 58 -5.00 -1.66 -6.98
CA TYR A 58 -4.55 -2.68 -6.04
C TYR A 58 -3.77 -3.78 -6.75
N ILE A 59 -2.85 -4.41 -6.02
CA ILE A 59 -2.11 -5.58 -6.47
C ILE A 59 -2.85 -6.81 -5.95
N HIS A 60 -3.43 -7.58 -6.87
CA HIS A 60 -3.95 -8.89 -6.55
C HIS A 60 -2.79 -9.88 -6.31
N TYR A 61 -2.89 -10.71 -5.27
CA TYR A 61 -1.89 -11.71 -4.94
C TYR A 61 -2.48 -13.05 -4.52
N GLU A 62 -1.65 -14.09 -4.61
CA GLU A 62 -1.94 -15.43 -4.09
C GLU A 62 -0.84 -15.83 -3.10
N THR A 63 -1.20 -16.65 -2.11
CA THR A 63 -0.26 -17.15 -1.08
C THR A 63 0.63 -18.30 -1.56
N THR A 64 0.44 -18.76 -2.80
CA THR A 64 1.30 -19.78 -3.41
C THR A 64 2.72 -19.23 -3.63
N SER A 65 3.74 -20.10 -3.68
CA SER A 65 5.13 -19.67 -3.88
C SER A 65 5.32 -18.88 -5.18
N VAL A 66 4.54 -19.19 -6.23
CA VAL A 66 4.52 -18.43 -7.49
C VAL A 66 3.82 -17.09 -7.29
N GLY A 67 2.68 -17.08 -6.61
CA GLY A 67 1.92 -15.87 -6.28
C GLY A 67 2.74 -14.85 -5.51
N LEU A 68 3.45 -15.29 -4.46
CA LEU A 68 4.31 -14.42 -3.66
C LEU A 68 5.49 -13.84 -4.46
N ARG A 69 6.07 -14.60 -5.40
CA ARG A 69 7.09 -14.06 -6.32
C ARG A 69 6.53 -12.99 -7.27
N LYS A 70 5.30 -13.18 -7.76
CA LYS A 70 4.58 -12.19 -8.57
C LYS A 70 4.26 -10.94 -7.73
N LEU A 71 3.78 -11.11 -6.51
CA LEU A 71 3.53 -10.02 -5.56
C LEU A 71 4.80 -9.20 -5.33
N ALA A 72 5.93 -9.85 -5.02
CA ALA A 72 7.21 -9.17 -4.80
C ALA A 72 7.65 -8.37 -6.03
N THR A 73 7.50 -8.94 -7.24
CA THR A 73 7.83 -8.26 -8.51
C THR A 73 6.94 -7.04 -8.73
N ASN A 74 5.63 -7.20 -8.58
CA ASN A 74 4.65 -6.13 -8.79
C ASN A 74 4.81 -5.02 -7.77
N LEU A 75 4.95 -5.38 -6.49
CA LEU A 75 5.14 -4.43 -5.40
C LEU A 75 6.43 -3.62 -5.61
N ARG A 76 7.54 -4.27 -5.99
CA ARG A 76 8.79 -3.58 -6.32
C ARG A 76 8.60 -2.58 -7.46
N LYS A 77 7.89 -2.98 -8.52
CA LYS A 77 7.61 -2.10 -9.66
C LYS A 77 6.81 -0.87 -9.22
N THR A 78 5.72 -1.07 -8.47
CA THR A 78 4.88 0.01 -7.96
C THR A 78 5.67 0.93 -7.02
N LEU A 79 6.50 0.39 -6.13
CA LEU A 79 7.35 1.19 -5.24
C LEU A 79 8.34 2.08 -6.02
N ILE A 80 8.93 1.57 -7.11
CA ILE A 80 9.83 2.37 -7.96
C ILE A 80 9.04 3.46 -8.69
N GLU A 81 7.87 3.16 -9.22
CA GLU A 81 7.00 4.14 -9.89
C GLU A 81 6.58 5.25 -8.92
N GLU A 82 6.17 4.89 -7.71
CA GLU A 82 5.76 5.83 -6.68
C GLU A 82 6.93 6.61 -6.05
N GLY A 83 8.11 5.99 -5.98
CA GLY A 83 9.34 6.56 -5.42
C GLY A 83 10.04 7.57 -6.33
N ARG A 84 9.70 7.63 -7.63
CA ARG A 84 10.31 8.57 -8.61
C ARG A 84 10.07 10.06 -8.31
N GLY A 85 9.29 10.40 -7.28
CA GLY A 85 9.14 11.77 -6.76
C GLY A 85 9.57 11.96 -5.30
N LEU A 86 10.06 10.91 -4.62
CA LEU A 86 10.37 10.91 -3.18
C LEU A 86 11.85 10.60 -2.87
N TRP A 87 12.61 10.13 -3.87
CA TRP A 87 14.01 9.76 -3.72
C TRP A 87 14.91 10.66 -4.56
N SER A 88 15.59 11.60 -3.91
CA SER A 88 16.87 12.12 -4.41
C SER A 88 17.95 11.13 -3.96
N PRO A 89 18.78 10.56 -4.86
CA PRO A 89 19.92 9.77 -4.42
C PRO A 89 20.79 10.67 -3.56
N VAL A 90 21.00 10.29 -2.30
CA VAL A 90 22.06 10.88 -1.49
C VAL A 90 23.35 10.58 -2.25
N LYS A 91 24.01 11.61 -2.79
CA LYS A 91 25.36 11.45 -3.32
C LYS A 91 26.20 10.95 -2.15
N GLY A 92 26.67 9.71 -2.23
CA GLY A 92 27.71 9.24 -1.33
C GLY A 92 28.94 10.10 -1.55
N ASP A 93 29.49 10.62 -0.46
CA ASP A 93 30.81 11.25 -0.40
C ASP A 93 31.91 10.27 -0.86
#